data_AF-A0A3B0Z4M9-F1
#
_entry.id   AF-A0A3B0Z4M9-F1
#
_cell.length_a   1.000
_cell.length_b   1.000
_cell.length_c   1.000
_cell.angle_alpha   90.00
_cell.angle_beta   90.00
_cell.angle_gamma   90.00
#
_symmetry.space_group_name_H-M   'P 1'
#
loop_
_entity.id
_entity.type
_entity.pdbx_description
1 polymer ?
#
loop_
_entity_poly.entity_id
_entity_poly.type
_entity_poly.pdbx_seq_one_letter_code
_entity_poly.pdbx_strand_id
1 'polypeptide(L)'
;MSHCNHSSAQHQRCIAMQTEKIDANHFFNLLTSPELLDFVEVELPEHREREYPPTQTLSMFLGQAMSFDGSCQNTVNEANVNRLLNGLSTAGSCTGGYCLARQRLPLEMIKTLARQTRALSPSVVY
;
A
#
# COMPACT_ATOMS: atom_id res chain seq x y z
N MET A 1 -32.21 27.83 5.32
CA MET A 1 -31.68 26.45 5.51
C MET A 1 -30.87 26.11 4.27
N SER A 2 -29.55 26.31 4.32
CA SER A 2 -28.62 25.90 3.26
C SER A 2 -27.29 25.54 3.91
N HIS A 3 -27.08 24.25 4.20
CA HIS A 3 -25.75 23.72 4.52
C HIS A 3 -25.24 23.02 3.26
N CYS A 4 -24.21 23.58 2.61
CA CYS A 4 -23.64 23.03 1.38
C CYS A 4 -22.11 22.91 1.47
N ASN A 5 -21.64 21.67 1.27
CA ASN A 5 -20.56 21.29 0.36
C ASN A 5 -19.12 21.80 0.55
N HIS A 6 -18.65 22.08 1.77
CA HIS A 6 -17.22 22.37 1.94
C HIS A 6 -16.33 21.11 1.90
N SER A 7 -16.80 19.99 2.47
CA SER A 7 -16.04 18.74 2.62
C SER A 7 -15.71 18.04 1.29
N SER A 8 -16.62 18.05 0.32
CA SER A 8 -16.44 17.40 -0.99
C SER A 8 -15.39 18.11 -1.85
N ALA A 9 -15.36 19.44 -1.85
CA ALA A 9 -14.36 20.23 -2.56
C ALA A 9 -12.95 20.05 -1.97
N GLN A 10 -12.84 19.85 -0.66
CA GLN A 10 -11.58 19.58 0.03
C GLN A 10 -11.11 18.14 -0.23
N HIS A 11 -12.04 17.18 -0.28
CA HIS A 11 -11.79 15.80 -0.67
C HIS A 11 -11.26 15.72 -2.12
N GLN A 12 -11.86 16.45 -3.05
CA GLN A 12 -11.43 16.52 -4.45
C GLN A 12 -10.03 17.12 -4.63
N ARG A 13 -9.64 18.12 -3.82
CA ARG A 13 -8.29 18.69 -3.86
C ARG A 13 -7.22 17.73 -3.35
N CYS A 14 -7.56 16.87 -2.38
CA CYS A 14 -6.65 15.86 -1.85
C CYS A 14 -6.37 14.75 -2.87
N ILE A 15 -7.38 14.37 -3.66
CA ILE A 15 -7.25 13.41 -4.76
C ILE A 15 -6.39 13.98 -5.90
N ALA A 16 -6.50 15.29 -6.20
CA ALA A 16 -5.79 15.92 -7.31
C ALA A 16 -4.28 16.13 -7.09
N MET A 17 -3.75 15.91 -5.88
CA MET A 17 -2.33 16.17 -5.52
C MET A 17 -1.45 14.91 -5.50
N GLN A 18 -1.83 13.83 -6.19
CA GLN A 18 -0.95 12.68 -6.44
C GLN A 18 0.10 13.02 -7.52
N THR A 19 1.07 13.86 -7.17
CA THR A 19 2.40 13.91 -7.80
C THR A 19 3.11 12.55 -7.59
N GLU A 20 4.22 12.26 -8.28
CA GLU A 20 5.11 11.08 -8.12
C GLU A 20 5.55 10.85 -6.65
N LYS A 21 4.61 10.42 -5.82
CA LYS A 21 4.79 10.08 -4.42
C LYS A 21 5.06 8.59 -4.38
N ILE A 22 6.12 8.21 -3.66
CA ILE A 22 6.33 6.82 -3.28
C ILE A 22 5.19 6.45 -2.34
N ASP A 23 4.21 5.73 -2.86
CA ASP A 23 2.97 5.35 -2.16
C ASP A 23 2.70 3.84 -2.24
N ALA A 24 1.58 3.41 -1.68
CA ALA A 24 1.21 2.00 -1.67
C ALA A 24 1.04 1.38 -3.08
N ASN A 25 0.62 2.16 -4.08
CA ASN A 25 0.50 1.66 -5.46
C ASN A 25 1.87 1.52 -6.11
N HIS A 26 2.77 2.48 -5.87
CA HIS A 26 4.15 2.38 -6.34
C HIS A 26 4.80 1.08 -5.85
N PHE A 27 4.69 0.79 -4.55
CA PHE A 27 5.20 -0.47 -4.00
C PHE A 27 4.45 -1.70 -4.50
N PHE A 28 3.14 -1.60 -4.74
CA PHE A 28 2.38 -2.73 -5.28
C PHE A 28 2.89 -3.11 -6.66
N ASN A 29 3.07 -2.13 -7.55
CA ASN A 29 3.60 -2.34 -8.89
C ASN A 29 5.03 -2.89 -8.87
N LEU A 30 5.85 -2.45 -7.90
CA LEU A 30 7.20 -2.97 -7.72
C LEU A 30 7.18 -4.43 -7.23
N LEU A 31 6.34 -4.76 -6.26
CA LEU A 31 6.21 -6.14 -5.74
C LEU A 31 5.64 -7.10 -6.78
N THR A 32 4.88 -6.60 -7.76
CA THR A 32 4.33 -7.38 -8.87
C THR A 32 5.15 -7.26 -10.16
N SER A 33 6.34 -6.65 -10.09
CA SER A 33 7.23 -6.55 -11.24
C SER A 33 7.88 -7.91 -11.54
N PRO A 34 8.30 -8.18 -12.79
CA PRO A 34 8.94 -9.44 -13.17
C PRO A 34 10.15 -9.82 -12.31
N GLU A 35 10.86 -8.83 -11.76
CA GLU A 35 12.07 -9.02 -10.95
C GLU A 35 11.77 -9.49 -9.52
N LEU A 36 10.57 -9.18 -8.99
CA LEU A 36 10.22 -9.46 -7.60
C LEU A 36 9.04 -10.43 -7.44
N LEU A 37 8.22 -10.59 -8.46
CA LEU A 37 7.01 -11.40 -8.39
C LEU A 37 7.29 -12.84 -8.00
N ASP A 38 8.31 -13.49 -8.58
CA ASP A 38 8.67 -14.87 -8.25
C ASP A 38 9.01 -15.04 -6.76
N PHE A 39 9.70 -14.07 -6.17
CA PHE A 39 10.03 -14.10 -4.73
C PHE A 39 8.81 -13.85 -3.86
N VAL A 40 7.90 -12.99 -4.30
CA VAL A 40 6.62 -12.77 -3.63
C VAL A 40 5.81 -14.06 -3.64
N GLU A 41 5.64 -14.70 -4.80
CA GLU A 41 4.84 -15.93 -4.95
C GLU A 41 5.36 -17.10 -4.11
N VAL A 42 6.69 -17.28 -4.03
CA VAL A 42 7.31 -18.34 -3.21
C VAL A 42 7.04 -18.15 -1.71
N GLU A 43 6.99 -16.91 -1.25
CA GLU A 43 6.88 -16.57 0.17
C GLU A 43 5.43 -16.27 0.60
N LEU A 44 4.50 -16.27 -0.35
CA LEU A 44 3.09 -16.03 -0.07
C LEU A 44 2.48 -17.27 0.60
N PRO A 45 1.96 -17.16 1.83
CA PRO A 45 1.23 -18.26 2.46
C PRO A 45 -0.07 -18.50 1.69
N GLU A 46 -0.67 -19.68 1.87
CA GLU A 46 -2.06 -19.86 1.44
C GLU A 46 -2.94 -18.77 2.08
N HIS A 47 -3.54 -17.95 1.24
CA HIS A 47 -4.36 -16.84 1.66
C HIS A 47 -5.65 -16.80 0.86
N ARG A 48 -6.66 -16.16 1.46
CA ARG A 48 -7.89 -15.83 0.75
C ARG A 48 -7.79 -14.39 0.26
N GLU A 49 -8.21 -14.15 -0.96
CA GLU A 49 -8.41 -12.81 -1.52
C GLU A 49 -9.54 -12.10 -0.78
N ARG A 50 -9.21 -11.48 0.35
CA ARG A 50 -10.10 -10.65 1.17
C ARG A 50 -9.82 -9.16 0.88
N GLU A 51 -10.24 -8.28 1.79
CA GLU A 51 -10.05 -6.82 1.66
C GLU A 51 -8.57 -6.39 1.66
N TYR A 52 -7.71 -7.14 2.36
CA TYR A 52 -6.27 -6.89 2.50
C TYR A 52 -5.48 -8.19 2.27
N PRO A 53 -5.26 -8.64 1.01
CA PRO A 53 -4.36 -9.75 0.72
C PRO A 53 -2.91 -9.39 1.09
N PRO A 54 -2.00 -10.37 1.27
CA PRO A 54 -0.67 -10.12 1.80
C PRO A 54 0.16 -9.14 0.96
N THR A 55 0.12 -9.24 -0.38
CA THR A 55 0.84 -8.32 -1.27
C THR A 55 0.34 -6.87 -1.16
N GLN A 56 -0.98 -6.67 -1.13
CA GLN A 56 -1.57 -5.35 -0.89
C GLN A 56 -1.24 -4.82 0.50
N THR A 57 -1.25 -5.69 1.51
CA THR A 57 -0.90 -5.31 2.89
C THR A 57 0.56 -4.87 2.99
N LEU A 58 1.47 -5.60 2.34
CA LEU A 58 2.88 -5.25 2.32
C LEU A 58 3.12 -3.92 1.59
N SER A 59 2.46 -3.69 0.46
CA SER A 59 2.61 -2.42 -0.27
C SER A 59 2.09 -1.22 0.53
N MET A 60 0.93 -1.38 1.18
CA MET A 60 0.39 -0.38 2.11
C MET A 60 1.34 -0.12 3.28
N PHE A 61 1.95 -1.17 3.85
CA PHE A 61 2.90 -1.01 4.95
C PHE A 61 4.18 -0.27 4.53
N LEU A 62 4.72 -0.56 3.35
CA LEU A 62 5.88 0.17 2.83
C LEU A 62 5.54 1.65 2.58
N GLY A 63 4.38 1.92 1.98
CA GLY A 63 3.88 3.29 1.82
C GLY A 63 3.70 4.02 3.15
N GLN A 64 3.18 3.33 4.18
CA GLN A 64 3.05 3.86 5.54
C GLN A 64 4.42 4.14 6.17
N ALA A 65 5.37 3.21 6.06
CA ALA A 65 6.70 3.35 6.66
C ALA A 65 7.52 4.49 6.02
N MET A 66 7.25 4.79 4.75
CA MET A 66 7.88 5.88 4.00
C MET A 66 7.09 7.20 4.08
N SER A 67 5.93 7.22 4.75
CA SER A 67 5.15 8.45 4.93
C SER A 67 5.73 9.30 6.06
N PHE A 68 5.54 10.61 5.97
CA PHE A 68 6.03 11.57 6.97
C PHE A 68 5.46 11.33 8.38
N ASP A 69 4.20 10.91 8.47
CA ASP A 69 3.46 10.76 9.73
C ASP A 69 3.30 9.30 10.19
N GLY A 70 3.64 8.32 9.34
CA GLY A 70 3.45 6.89 9.59
C GLY A 70 2.01 6.49 9.89
N SER A 71 1.01 7.29 9.51
CA SER A 71 -0.38 7.12 9.99
C SER A 71 -1.09 5.95 9.32
N CYS A 72 -1.54 4.98 10.11
CA CYS A 72 -2.39 3.88 9.62
C CYS A 72 -3.70 4.40 8.98
N GLN A 73 -4.27 5.48 9.53
CA GLN A 73 -5.50 6.06 8.97
C GLN A 73 -5.23 6.68 7.61
N ASN A 74 -4.10 7.38 7.45
CA ASN A 74 -3.73 7.95 6.16
C ASN A 74 -3.55 6.84 5.11
N THR A 75 -2.86 5.76 5.45
CA THR A 75 -2.67 4.60 4.55
C THR A 75 -3.99 3.97 4.11
N VAL A 76 -4.95 3.77 5.01
CA VAL A 76 -6.28 3.24 4.66
C VAL A 76 -7.07 4.21 3.78
N ASN A 77 -6.98 5.51 4.05
CA ASN A 77 -7.63 6.53 3.23
C ASN A 77 -7.03 6.55 1.81
N GLU A 78 -5.71 6.54 1.67
CA GLU A 78 -5.02 6.47 0.37
C GLU A 78 -5.40 5.20 -0.39
N ALA A 79 -5.45 4.04 0.27
CA ALA A 79 -5.90 2.80 -0.37
C ALA A 79 -7.35 2.87 -0.86
N ASN A 80 -8.24 3.53 -0.12
CA ASN A 80 -9.63 3.76 -0.53
C ASN A 80 -9.74 4.74 -1.71
N VAL A 81 -8.94 5.81 -1.71
CA VAL A 81 -8.83 6.72 -2.87
C VAL A 81 -8.37 5.94 -4.09
N ASN A 82 -7.33 5.10 -3.96
CA ASN A 82 -6.83 4.28 -5.05
C ASN A 82 -7.88 3.27 -5.55
N ARG A 83 -8.67 2.65 -4.67
CA ARG A 83 -9.81 1.80 -5.08
C ARG A 83 -10.83 2.59 -5.91
N LEU A 84 -11.21 3.79 -5.46
CA LEU A 84 -12.14 4.65 -6.19
C LEU A 84 -11.63 5.05 -7.57
N LEU A 85 -10.34 5.44 -7.66
CA LEU A 85 -9.70 5.80 -8.93
C LEU A 85 -9.67 4.62 -9.92
N ASN A 86 -9.60 3.39 -9.41
CA ASN A 86 -9.66 2.16 -10.21
C ASN A 86 -11.10 1.63 -10.43
N GLY A 87 -12.13 2.40 -10.08
CA GLY A 87 -13.54 2.00 -10.26
C GLY A 87 -14.01 0.88 -9.32
N LEU A 88 -13.27 0.62 -8.24
CA LEU A 88 -13.62 -0.37 -7.22
C LEU A 88 -14.37 0.28 -6.06
N SER A 89 -15.21 -0.49 -5.38
CA SER A 89 -15.85 -0.04 -4.14
C SER A 89 -14.82 0.20 -3.04
N THR A 90 -15.02 1.24 -2.24
CA THR A 90 -14.20 1.49 -1.04
C THR A 90 -14.35 0.37 -0.03
N ALA A 91 -13.24 0.04 0.60
CA ALA A 91 -13.16 -0.73 1.83
C ALA A 91 -13.69 0.10 3.02
N GLY A 92 -13.91 -0.56 4.16
CA GLY A 92 -14.20 0.16 5.40
C GLY A 92 -13.08 1.14 5.75
N SER A 93 -13.40 2.32 6.29
CA SER A 93 -12.38 3.31 6.69
C SER A 93 -11.70 2.99 8.03
N CYS A 94 -12.15 1.94 8.72
CA CYS A 94 -11.57 1.48 9.96
C CYS A 94 -10.19 0.84 9.74
N THR A 95 -9.19 1.27 10.50
CA THR A 95 -7.82 0.76 10.39
C THR A 95 -7.62 -0.65 10.94
N GLY A 96 -8.56 -1.17 11.74
CA GLY A 96 -8.43 -2.47 12.41
C GLY A 96 -8.17 -3.64 11.44
N GLY A 97 -8.88 -3.66 10.29
CA GLY A 97 -8.67 -4.69 9.27
C GLY A 97 -7.25 -4.67 8.71
N TYR A 98 -6.77 -3.47 8.33
CA TYR A 98 -5.41 -3.26 7.85
C TYR A 98 -4.35 -3.60 8.92
N CYS A 99 -4.52 -3.13 10.16
CA CYS A 99 -3.57 -3.39 11.25
C CYS A 99 -3.44 -4.90 11.56
N LEU A 100 -4.55 -5.64 11.56
CA LEU A 100 -4.54 -7.09 11.74
C LEU A 100 -3.90 -7.81 10.56
N ALA A 101 -4.14 -7.36 9.33
CA ALA A 101 -3.48 -7.90 8.15
C ALA A 101 -1.97 -7.67 8.22
N ARG A 102 -1.53 -6.46 8.60
CA ARG A 102 -0.10 -6.11 8.74
C ARG A 102 0.60 -7.00 9.76
N GLN A 103 -0.05 -7.31 10.88
CA GLN A 103 0.51 -8.22 11.90
C GLN A 103 0.67 -9.67 11.40
N ARG A 104 -0.09 -10.06 10.37
CA ARG A 104 -0.05 -11.41 9.79
C ARG A 104 0.93 -11.54 8.62
N LEU A 105 1.61 -10.46 8.24
CA LEU A 105 2.60 -10.51 7.18
C LEU A 105 3.71 -11.52 7.53
N PRO A 106 4.06 -12.45 6.63
CA PRO A 106 5.14 -13.39 6.88
C PRO A 106 6.47 -12.65 7.01
N LEU A 107 7.16 -12.85 8.14
CA LEU A 107 8.47 -12.22 8.35
C LEU A 107 9.51 -12.70 7.32
N GLU A 108 9.45 -13.97 6.92
CA GLU A 108 10.38 -14.53 5.93
C GLU A 108 10.20 -13.90 4.55
N MET A 109 8.96 -13.64 4.11
CA MET A 109 8.67 -12.86 2.90
C MET A 109 9.41 -11.52 2.90
N ILE A 110 9.29 -10.75 3.98
CA ILE A 110 9.92 -9.43 4.10
C ILE A 110 11.46 -9.56 4.07
N LYS A 111 12.03 -10.52 4.80
CA LYS A 111 13.48 -10.76 4.81
C LYS A 111 14.00 -11.19 3.44
N THR A 112 13.31 -12.08 2.75
CA THR A 112 13.67 -12.55 1.41
C THR A 112 13.66 -11.38 0.44
N LEU A 113 12.58 -10.62 0.37
CA LEU A 113 12.49 -9.44 -0.50
C LEU A 113 13.58 -8.41 -0.20
N ALA A 114 13.82 -8.08 1.08
CA ALA A 114 14.89 -7.15 1.45
C ALA A 114 16.29 -7.63 1.01
N ARG A 115 16.55 -8.94 1.06
CA ARG A 115 17.82 -9.51 0.57
C ARG A 115 17.92 -9.43 -0.95
N GLN A 116 16.85 -9.71 -1.67
CA GLN A 116 16.83 -9.71 -3.14
C GLN A 116 16.92 -8.28 -3.70
N THR A 117 16.15 -7.33 -3.16
CA THR A 117 16.22 -5.93 -3.60
C THR A 117 17.61 -5.33 -3.43
N ARG A 118 18.34 -5.73 -2.39
CA ARG A 118 19.76 -5.36 -2.22
C ARG A 118 20.67 -5.96 -3.30
N ALA A 119 20.42 -7.18 -3.75
CA ALA A 119 21.17 -7.80 -4.83
C ALA A 119 20.88 -7.17 -6.20
N LEU A 120 19.66 -6.65 -6.39
CA LEU A 120 19.22 -5.95 -7.60
C LEU A 120 19.71 -4.50 -7.67
N SER A 121 20.00 -3.87 -6.53
CA SER A 121 20.57 -2.52 -6.49
C SER A 121 22.06 -2.59 -6.86
N PRO A 122 22.52 -2.02 -8.00
CA PRO A 122 23.95 -1.94 -8.27
C PRO A 122 24.60 -1.19 -7.10
N SER A 123 25.70 -1.72 -6.57
CA SER A 123 26.48 -1.11 -5.49
C SER A 123 26.63 0.38 -5.78
N VAL A 124 25.88 1.22 -5.06
CA VAL A 124 26.09 2.67 -5.09
C VAL A 124 27.39 2.88 -4.33
N VAL A 125 28.49 2.84 -5.09
CA VAL A 125 29.81 3.25 -4.63
C VAL A 125 29.73 4.76 -4.43
N TYR A 126 29.63 5.18 -3.18
CA TYR A 126 29.90 6.56 -2.76
C TYR A 126 31.40 6.79 -2.64
#